data_AF-A0A8T3XPD5-F1
#
_entry.id   AF-A0A8T3XPD5-F1
#
_cell.length_a   1.000
_cell.length_b   1.000
_cell.length_c   1.000
_cell.angle_alpha   90.00
_cell.angle_beta   90.00
_cell.angle_gamma   90.00
#
_symmetry.space_group_name_H-M   'P 1'
#
loop_
_entity.id
_entity.type
_entity.pdbx_description
1 polymer ?
#
loop_
_entity_poly.entity_id
_entity_poly.type
_entity_poly.pdbx_seq_one_letter_code
_entity_poly.pdbx_strand_id
1 'polypeptide(L)' 'MIYCHKCGRRTGKHANVCSNCGSYLRKRGHSTNYTLVIIRAILLVALVLFFIYLFNKYLGT' A
#
# COMPACT_ATOMS: atom_id res chain seq x y z
N MET A 1 21.99 -2.31 -7.84
CA MET A 1 22.66 -1.00 -7.77
C MET A 1 21.64 0.04 -8.19
N ILE A 2 21.57 1.18 -7.51
CA ILE A 2 20.73 2.31 -7.94
C ILE A 2 21.66 3.47 -8.31
N TYR A 3 21.27 4.27 -9.29
CA TYR A 3 22.04 5.44 -9.72
C TYR A 3 21.41 6.71 -9.16
N CYS A 4 22.25 7.65 -8.72
CA CYS A 4 21.76 8.93 -8.25
C CYS A 4 21.17 9.73 -9.41
N HIS A 5 19.89 10.09 -9.32
CA HIS A 5 19.20 10.87 -10.35
C HIS A 5 19.79 12.27 -10.59
N LYS A 6 20.53 12.84 -9.61
CA LYS A 6 21.20 14.13 -9.78
C LYS A 6 22.58 14.07 -10.42
N CYS A 7 23.40 13.08 -10.11
CA CYS A 7 24.83 13.07 -10.47
C CYS A 7 25.27 11.83 -11.25
N GLY A 8 24.37 10.88 -11.50
CA GLY A 8 24.64 9.68 -12.29
C GLY A 8 25.57 8.66 -11.64
N ARG A 9 26.11 8.91 -10.43
CA ARG A 9 26.97 7.91 -9.75
C ARG A 9 26.18 6.73 -9.19
N ARG A 10 26.85 5.58 -9.15
CA ARG A 10 26.36 4.39 -8.46
C ARG A 10 26.23 4.68 -6.97
N THR A 11 25.10 4.26 -6.42
CA THR A 11 24.77 4.36 -4.99
C THR A 11 24.28 3.00 -4.49
N GLY A 12 24.47 2.76 -3.19
CA GLY A 12 24.03 1.53 -2.54
C GLY A 12 22.51 1.37 -2.61
N LYS A 13 22.01 0.14 -2.76
CA LYS A 13 20.56 -0.15 -2.87
C LYS A 13 19.73 0.39 -1.69
N HIS A 14 20.35 0.55 -0.52
CA HIS A 14 19.70 1.01 0.70
C HIS A 14 20.04 2.45 1.10
N ALA A 15 20.93 3.13 0.37
CA ALA A 15 21.35 4.49 0.69
C ALA A 15 20.16 5.45 0.59
N ASN A 16 19.98 6.29 1.62
CA ASN A 16 18.97 7.36 1.61
C ASN A 16 19.51 8.65 0.98
N VAL A 17 20.83 8.82 0.99
CA VAL A 17 21.53 10.01 0.52
C VAL A 17 22.67 9.56 -0.39
N CYS A 18 22.89 10.28 -1.49
CA CYS A 18 24.03 10.04 -2.35
C CYS A 18 25.31 10.54 -1.66
N SER A 19 26.28 9.64 -1.44
CA SER A 19 27.58 9.98 -0.83
C SER A 19 28.43 10.92 -1.69
N ASN A 20 28.11 11.09 -2.97
CA ASN A 20 28.89 11.93 -3.88
C ASN A 20 28.38 13.37 -3.99
N CYS A 21 27.06 13.59 -3.95
CA CYS A 21 26.48 14.92 -4.15
C CYS A 21 25.51 15.34 -3.04
N GLY A 22 25.32 14.53 -2.00
CA GLY A 22 24.47 14.85 -0.87
C GLY A 22 22.96 14.85 -1.16
N SER A 23 22.52 14.52 -2.37
CA SER A 23 21.09 14.52 -2.69
C SER A 23 20.36 13.30 -2.13
N TYR A 24 19.15 13.50 -1.61
CA TYR A 24 18.27 12.42 -1.16
C TYR A 24 17.87 11.50 -2.32
N LEU A 25 18.04 10.20 -2.14
CA LEU A 25 17.66 9.19 -3.11
C LEU A 25 16.17 8.87 -2.93
N ARG A 26 15.35 9.17 -3.95
CA ARG A 26 13.94 8.74 -3.97
C ARG A 26 13.89 7.21 -4.02
N LYS A 27 13.61 6.59 -2.87
CA LYS A 27 13.15 5.20 -2.83
C LYS A 27 11.76 5.20 -3.47
N ARG A 28 11.60 4.51 -4.60
CA ARG A 28 10.27 4.31 -5.18
C ARG A 28 9.47 3.55 -4.12
N GLY A 29 8.48 4.23 -3.52
CA GLY A 29 7.58 3.64 -2.55
C GLY A 29 6.91 2.42 -3.16
N HIS A 30 6.79 1.38 -2.34
CA HIS A 30 6.08 0.15 -2.64
C HIS A 30 4.72 0.47 -3.27
N SER A 31 4.51 0.05 -4.52
CA SER A 31 3.22 0.17 -5.21
C SER A 31 2.27 -0.82 -4.55
N THR A 32 1.58 -0.37 -3.51
CA THR A 32 0.62 -1.22 -2.79
C THR A 32 -0.55 -1.50 -3.72
N ASN A 33 -0.86 -2.79 -3.93
CA ASN A 33 -1.97 -3.25 -4.76
C ASN A 33 -3.31 -2.88 -4.09
N TYR A 34 -3.81 -1.69 -4.37
CA TYR A 34 -5.07 -1.14 -3.84
C TYR A 34 -6.29 -2.03 -4.18
N THR A 35 -6.24 -2.78 -5.29
CA THR A 35 -7.30 -3.70 -5.71
C THR A 35 -7.65 -4.73 -4.64
N LEU A 36 -6.66 -5.34 -3.98
CA LEU A 36 -6.91 -6.37 -2.95
C LEU A 36 -7.50 -5.77 -1.68
N VAL A 37 -7.07 -4.56 -1.32
CA VAL A 37 -7.57 -3.83 -0.15
C VAL A 37 -9.05 -3.50 -0.33
N ILE A 38 -9.44 -3.01 -1.52
CA ILE A 38 -10.82 -2.66 -1.83
C ILE A 38 -11.71 -3.91 -1.84
N ILE A 39 -11.29 -5.00 -2.48
CA ILE A 39 -12.07 -6.25 -2.53
C ILE A 39 -12.33 -6.78 -1.11
N ARG A 40 -11.31 -6.77 -0.24
CA ARG A 40 -11.47 -7.19 1.16
C ARG A 40 -12.45 -6.30 1.93
N ALA A 41 -12.38 -4.99 1.74
CA ALA A 41 -13.30 -4.07 2.40
C ALA A 41 -14.76 -4.32 1.97
N ILE A 42 -15.00 -4.50 0.66
CA ILE A 42 -16.34 -4.76 0.13
C ILE A 42 -16.92 -6.07 0.68
N LEU A 43 -16.12 -7.15 0.69
CA LEU A 43 -16.54 -8.45 1.23
C LEU A 43 -16.94 -8.36 2.72
N LEU A 44 -16.17 -7.63 3.53
CA LEU A 44 -16.48 -7.44 4.95
C LEU A 44 -17.79 -6.66 5.14
N VAL A 45 -17.99 -5.58 4.37
CA VAL A 45 -19.23 -4.78 4.44
C VAL A 45 -20.43 -5.63 4.02
N ALA A 46 -20.31 -6.41 2.94
CA ALA A 46 -21.38 -7.28 2.47
C ALA A 46 -21.76 -8.34 3.52
N LEU A 47 -20.77 -8.96 4.18
CA LEU A 47 -21.03 -9.91 5.27
C LEU A 47 -21.75 -9.25 6.44
N VAL A 48 -21.33 -8.07 6.87
CA VAL A 48 -21.99 -7.34 7.97
C VAL A 48 -23.45 -7.03 7.61
N LEU A 49 -23.71 -6.51 6.41
CA LEU A 49 -25.07 -6.23 5.95
C LEU A 49 -25.92 -7.51 5.87
N PHE A 50 -25.33 -8.60 5.41
CA PHE A 50 -26.00 -9.91 5.38
C PHE A 50 -26.38 -10.39 6.79
N PHE A 51 -25.47 -10.31 7.76
CA PHE A 51 -25.76 -10.66 9.15
C PHE A 51 -26.84 -9.77 9.76
N ILE A 52 -26.79 -8.46 9.51
CA ILE A 52 -27.84 -7.53 9.95
C ILE A 52 -29.19 -7.93 9.34
N TYR A 53 -29.23 -8.23 8.05
CA TYR A 53 -30.45 -8.68 7.37
C TYR A 53 -31.00 -9.97 8.00
N LEU A 54 -30.14 -10.96 8.25
CA LEU A 54 -30.55 -12.19 8.94
C LEU A 54 -31.09 -11.90 10.34
N PHE A 55 -30.40 -11.06 11.11
CA PHE A 55 -30.83 -10.72 12.46
C PHE A 55 -32.23 -10.09 12.47
N ASN A 56 -32.47 -9.13 11.57
CA ASN A 56 -33.79 -8.51 11.42
C ASN A 56 -34.86 -9.52 11.00
N LYS A 57 -34.52 -10.48 10.13
CA LYS A 57 -35.46 -11.47 9.61
C LYS A 57 -35.80 -12.56 10.63
N TYR A 58 -34.84 -13.03 11.41
CA TYR A 58 -35.02 -14.19 12.31
C TYR A 58 -35.36 -13.79 13.74
N LEU A 59 -34.99 -12.60 14.21
CA LEU A 59 -35.28 -12.15 15.57
C LEU A 59 -36.46 -11.18 15.66
N GLY A 60 -37.03 -10.77 14.51
CA GLY A 60 -38.20 -9.90 14.41
C GLY A 60 -39.55 -10.65 14.34
N THR A 61 -39.62 -11.87 14.89
CA THR A 61 -40.87 -12.62 15.12
C THR A 61 -41.04 -12.83 16.62
#